data_AF-A0A9X3ZUF3-F1
#
_entry.id   AF-A0A9X3ZUF3-F1
#
_cell.length_a   1.000
_cell.length_b   1.000
_cell.length_c   1.000
_cell.angle_alpha   90.00
_cell.angle_beta   90.00
_cell.angle_gamma   90.00
#
_symmetry.space_group_name_H-M   'P 1'
#
loop_
_entity.id
_entity.type
_entity.pdbx_description
1 polymer ?
#
loop_
_entity_poly.entity_id
_entity_poly.type
_entity_poly.pdbx_seq_one_letter_code
_entity_poly.pdbx_strand_id
1 'polypeptide(L)'
;MSASQDDDPRQEEGAAPAPQRALWVDCPTCGGKSLYAPANPYRPFCSDRCQQIDFGAWASEDFRMSAEAPPDEDGFGDHQPPPREH
;
A
#
# COMPACT_ATOMS: atom_id res chain seq x y z
N MET A 1 51.88 -30.22 0.12
CA MET A 1 50.84 -30.57 -0.87
C MET A 1 49.50 -30.23 -0.24
N SER A 2 49.14 -28.95 -0.18
CA SER A 2 48.47 -28.17 -1.24
C SER A 2 46.99 -28.51 -1.35
N ALA A 3 46.16 -27.61 -0.84
CA ALA A 3 44.86 -27.18 -1.39
C ALA A 3 44.41 -26.00 -0.48
N SER A 4 44.86 -24.77 -0.70
CA SER A 4 44.32 -23.80 -1.67
C SER A 4 42.81 -23.62 -1.59
N GLN A 5 42.44 -22.41 -1.13
CA GLN A 5 41.27 -21.58 -1.44
C GLN A 5 39.87 -22.22 -1.45
N ASP A 6 38.99 -21.68 -0.61
CA ASP A 6 37.65 -21.30 -1.06
C ASP A 6 37.43 -19.83 -0.67
N ASP A 7 37.75 -18.97 -1.63
CA ASP A 7 37.40 -17.55 -1.67
C ASP A 7 35.95 -17.51 -2.20
N ASP A 8 35.00 -17.04 -1.40
CA ASP A 8 33.61 -16.81 -1.84
C ASP A 8 33.42 -15.34 -2.22
N PRO A 9 33.48 -14.98 -3.51
CA PRO A 9 33.10 -13.67 -3.98
C PRO A 9 31.71 -13.75 -4.64
N ARG A 10 30.63 -13.92 -3.87
CA ARG A 10 29.27 -13.64 -4.39
C ARG A 10 28.86 -12.21 -4.09
N GLN A 11 29.68 -11.27 -4.56
CA GLN A 11 29.28 -9.88 -4.77
C GLN A 11 28.36 -9.83 -6.01
N GLU A 12 27.09 -10.23 -5.86
CA GLU A 12 26.05 -9.91 -6.86
C GLU A 12 25.59 -8.46 -6.65
N GLU A 13 26.48 -7.51 -6.94
CA GLU A 13 26.09 -6.10 -7.05
C GLU A 13 25.33 -5.93 -8.37
N GLY A 14 24.03 -6.19 -8.30
CA GLY A 14 23.07 -6.04 -9.39
C GLY A 14 23.23 -4.69 -10.08
N ALA A 15 23.42 -4.76 -11.39
CA ALA A 15 23.56 -3.62 -12.29
C ALA A 15 22.61 -2.47 -11.92
N ALA A 16 23.18 -1.29 -11.67
CA ALA A 16 22.40 -0.09 -11.42
C ALA A 16 21.40 0.11 -12.57
N PRO A 17 20.08 0.22 -12.28
CA PRO A 17 19.09 0.37 -13.32
C PRO A 17 19.35 1.68 -14.08
N ALA A 18 19.21 1.64 -15.41
CA ALA A 18 19.24 2.83 -16.27
C ALA A 18 18.33 3.94 -15.71
N PRO A 19 18.61 5.24 -15.96
CA PRO A 19 17.85 6.33 -15.36
C PRO A 19 16.41 6.31 -15.87
N GLN A 20 15.53 5.66 -15.11
CA GLN A 20 14.09 5.74 -15.30
C GLN A 20 13.69 7.19 -15.07
N ARG A 21 12.94 7.79 -16.00
CA ARG A 21 12.42 9.16 -15.83
C ARG A 21 11.79 9.27 -14.45
N ALA A 22 12.28 10.21 -13.64
CA ALA A 22 11.79 10.42 -12.29
C ALA A 22 10.30 10.79 -12.35
N LEU A 23 9.44 9.85 -11.95
CA LEU A 23 8.03 10.12 -11.75
C LEU A 23 7.88 10.82 -10.39
N TRP A 24 7.21 11.97 -10.36
CA TRP A 24 6.94 12.71 -9.13
C TRP A 24 5.45 12.69 -8.84
N VAL A 25 5.10 12.43 -7.59
CA VAL A 25 3.71 12.45 -7.09
C VAL A 25 3.61 13.34 -5.87
N ASP A 26 2.41 13.71 -5.48
CA ASP A 26 2.17 14.46 -4.24
C ASP A 26 2.08 13.49 -3.05
N CYS A 27 2.76 13.82 -1.96
CA CYS A 27 2.76 13.04 -0.73
C CYS A 27 1.38 13.11 -0.09
N PRO A 28 0.71 11.97 0.17
CA PRO A 28 -0.65 11.99 0.72
C PRO A 28 -0.72 12.58 2.14
N THR A 29 0.37 12.50 2.91
CA THR A 29 0.42 13.02 4.29
C THR A 29 0.61 14.53 4.38
N CYS A 30 1.35 15.14 3.45
CA CYS A 30 1.77 16.55 3.58
C CYS A 30 1.66 17.39 2.30
N GLY A 31 1.28 16.80 1.17
CA GLY A 31 1.18 17.46 -0.14
C GLY A 31 2.53 17.79 -0.81
N GLY A 32 3.66 17.49 -0.17
CA GLY A 32 5.00 17.72 -0.73
C GLY A 32 5.35 16.80 -1.91
N LYS A 33 6.43 17.09 -2.65
CA LYS A 33 6.87 16.24 -3.76
C LYS A 33 7.53 14.94 -3.27
N SER A 34 7.06 13.82 -3.81
CA SER A 34 7.56 12.48 -3.54
C SER A 34 8.11 11.86 -4.82
N LEU A 35 9.37 11.43 -4.77
CA LEU A 35 10.01 10.71 -5.87
C LEU A 35 9.44 9.30 -5.95
N TYR A 36 8.80 8.95 -7.06
CA TYR A 36 8.27 7.63 -7.33
C TYR A 36 9.29 6.75 -8.09
N ALA A 37 10.46 6.51 -7.49
CA ALA A 37 11.50 5.61 -7.98
C ALA A 37 12.11 4.76 -6.84
N PRO A 38 12.76 3.61 -7.12
CA PRO A 38 13.37 2.74 -6.09
C PRO A 38 14.34 3.44 -5.13
N ALA A 39 14.96 4.54 -5.56
CA ALA A 39 15.81 5.38 -4.72
C ALA A 39 15.06 6.03 -3.53
N ASN A 40 13.73 6.14 -3.60
CA ASN A 40 12.90 6.52 -2.46
C ASN A 40 12.23 5.25 -1.88
N PRO A 41 12.67 4.76 -0.71
CA PRO A 41 12.06 3.58 -0.07
C PRO A 41 10.70 3.88 0.56
N TYR A 42 10.35 5.16 0.76
CA TYR A 42 9.14 5.59 1.46
C TYR A 42 7.96 5.88 0.54
N ARG A 43 8.04 5.53 -0.75
CA ARG A 43 6.95 5.78 -1.71
C ARG A 43 5.60 5.22 -1.20
N PRO A 44 4.47 5.94 -1.40
CA PRO A 44 4.32 7.22 -2.10
C PRO A 44 4.65 8.46 -1.22
N PHE A 45 5.15 8.29 -0.01
CA PHE A 45 5.49 9.37 0.91
C PHE A 45 6.85 10.01 0.59
N CYS A 46 7.00 11.29 0.97
CA CYS A 46 8.26 12.01 0.78
C CYS A 46 9.35 11.65 1.82
N SER A 47 8.98 10.97 2.90
CA SER A 47 9.89 10.63 4.01
C SER A 47 9.31 9.54 4.92
N ASP A 48 10.18 8.91 5.71
CA ASP A 48 9.82 8.00 6.79
C ASP A 48 8.77 8.60 7.74
N ARG A 49 8.99 9.85 8.18
CA ARG A 49 8.06 10.56 9.06
C ARG A 49 6.63 10.60 8.51
N CYS A 50 6.47 10.86 7.21
CA CYS A 50 5.14 10.93 6.60
C CYS A 50 4.47 9.55 6.55
N GLN A 51 5.24 8.51 6.24
CA GLN A 51 4.75 7.12 6.29
C GLN A 51 4.29 6.72 7.70
N GLN A 52 5.05 7.05 8.74
CA GLN A 52 4.68 6.76 10.12
C GLN A 52 3.41 7.50 10.59
N ILE A 53 3.23 8.75 10.14
CA ILE A 53 2.01 9.52 10.43
C ILE A 53 0.79 8.87 9.78
N ASP A 54 0.92 8.38 8.54
CA ASP A 54 -0.17 7.66 7.85
C ASP A 54 -0.61 6.43 8.65
N PHE A 55 0.33 5.60 9.11
CA PHE A 55 0.02 4.47 9.99
C PHE A 55 -0.62 4.91 11.32
N GLY A 56 -0.18 6.03 11.89
CA GLY A 56 -0.77 6.61 13.10
C GLY A 56 -2.22 7.04 12.92
N ALA A 57 -2.59 7.60 11.76
CA ALA A 57 -3.96 8.00 11.46
C ALA A 57 -4.91 6.80 11.37
N TRP A 58 -4.42 5.67 10.84
CA TRP A 58 -5.16 4.41 10.80
C TRP A 58 -5.35 3.80 12.20
N ALA A 59 -4.30 3.83 13.01
CA ALA A 59 -4.36 3.32 14.39
C ALA A 59 -5.25 4.19 15.31
N SER A 60 -5.44 5.46 14.97
CA SER A 60 -6.19 6.43 15.81
C SER A 60 -7.67 6.58 15.40
N GLU A 61 -8.17 5.77 14.46
CA GLU A 61 -9.53 5.87 13.90
C GLU A 61 -9.88 7.27 13.34
N ASP A 62 -8.88 8.09 12.99
CA ASP A 62 -9.10 9.46 12.48
C ASP A 62 -9.63 9.43 11.03
N PHE A 63 -9.44 8.30 10.33
CA PHE A 63 -10.02 8.04 9.03
C PHE A 63 -11.51 7.66 9.15
N ARG A 64 -12.37 8.66 9.38
CA ARG A 64 -13.83 8.46 9.28
C ARG A 64 -14.23 8.25 7.82
N MET A 65 -14.60 7.03 7.45
CA MET A 65 -15.48 6.84 6.30
C MET A 65 -16.82 7.52 6.62
N SER A 66 -17.27 8.46 5.80
CA SER A 66 -18.64 8.98 5.92
C SER A 66 -19.59 7.82 5.67
N ALA A 67 -20.22 7.32 6.73
CA ALA A 67 -21.36 6.44 6.62
C ALA A 67 -22.57 7.32 6.29
N GLU A 68 -22.73 7.69 5.02
CA GLU A 68 -24.07 7.98 4.53
C GLU A 68 -24.74 6.63 4.35
N ALA A 69 -25.31 6.11 5.44
CA ALA A 69 -26.20 4.96 5.33
C ALA A 69 -27.35 5.40 4.41
N PRO A 70 -27.62 4.69 3.30
CA PRO A 70 -28.93 4.85 2.66
C PRO A 70 -29.98 4.61 3.75
N PRO A 71 -31.06 5.41 3.82
CA PRO A 71 -32.13 5.19 4.78
C PRO A 71 -32.57 3.74 4.68
N ASP A 72 -32.78 3.11 5.84
CA ASP A 72 -33.22 1.72 5.96
C ASP A 72 -34.38 1.45 4.99
N GLU A 73 -34.07 0.77 3.87
CA GLU A 73 -35.11 0.16 3.06
C GLU A 73 -35.42 -1.17 3.74
N ASP A 74 -36.36 -1.11 4.69
CA ASP A 74 -37.08 -2.26 5.23
C ASP A 74 -37.69 -3.05 4.06
N GLY A 75 -36.92 -3.98 3.53
CA GLY A 75 -37.25 -4.69 2.31
C GLY A 75 -36.43 -5.95 2.14
N PHE A 76 -36.15 -6.67 3.23
CA PHE A 76 -35.83 -8.10 3.10
C PHE A 76 -37.04 -8.76 2.47
N GLY A 77 -36.94 -9.01 1.16
CA GLY A 77 -37.94 -9.70 0.39
C GLY A 77 -38.31 -10.99 1.10
N ASP A 78 -39.53 -11.00 1.65
CA ASP A 78 -40.24 -12.20 2.03
C ASP A 78 -40.41 -13.03 0.76
N HIS A 79 -39.42 -13.87 0.47
CA HIS A 79 -39.59 -14.99 -0.42
C HIS A 79 -40.46 -16.00 0.33
N GLN A 80 -41.76 -15.71 0.45
CA GLN A 80 -42.75 -16.74 0.73
C GLN A 80 -42.74 -17.68 -0.48
N PRO A 81 -42.19 -18.92 -0.39
CA PRO A 81 -42.42 -19.87 -1.46
C PRO A 81 -43.93 -20.13 -1.56
N PRO A 82 -44.48 -20.28 -2.77
CA PRO A 82 -45.91 -20.55 -2.92
C PRO A 82 -46.30 -21.82 -2.16
N PRO A 83 -47.52 -21.89 -1.58
CA PRO A 83 -47.93 -23.06 -0.82
C PRO A 83 -47.91 -24.30 -1.72
N ARG A 84 -47.29 -25.38 -1.22
CA ARG A 84 -47.27 -26.67 -1.93
C ARG A 84 -48.65 -27.30 -1.87
N GLU A 85 -49.34 -27.31 -3.00
CA GLU A 85 -50.54 -28.12 -3.20
C GLU A 85 -50.20 -29.62 -3.09
N HIS A 86 -51.06 -30.37 -2.40
CA HIS A 86 -50.98 -31.83 -2.24
C HIS A 86 -51.88 -32.52 -3.26
#